data_AF-A0A9D8ECT5-F1
#
_entry.id   AF-A0A9D8ECT5-F1
#
_cell.length_a   1.000
_cell.length_b   1.000
_cell.length_c   1.000
_cell.angle_alpha   90.00
_cell.angle_beta   90.00
_cell.angle_gamma   90.00
#
_symmetry.space_group_name_H-M   'P 1'
#
loop_
_entity.id
_entity.type
_entity.pdbx_description
1 polymer ?
#
loop_
_entity_poly.entity_id
_entity_poly.type
_entity_poly.pdbx_seq_one_letter_code
_entity_poly.pdbx_strand_id
1 'polypeptide(L)'
;MKGYLPLLTTLLLTGCGNPTPLAQLPDGKCSQSQQLLVKDHISGQIDAIADQNWQKAYTFAAKSFQEVVSLERFTRIISEQYVLLITNKGYTFDSCEIENERLVQKITVIGANDDFRMTYRLSVENKQLGVVAAAVTDLSEDVAT
;
A
#
# COMPACT_ATOMS: atom_id res chain seq x y z
N MET A 1 4.66 25.83 62.78
CA MET A 1 5.31 25.58 61.49
C MET A 1 5.08 24.11 61.13
N LYS A 2 4.27 23.82 60.11
CA LYS A 2 3.93 22.46 59.68
C LYS A 2 4.30 22.36 58.20
N GLY A 3 5.48 21.81 57.93
CA GLY A 3 5.99 21.61 56.58
C GLY A 3 5.37 20.35 56.00
N TYR A 4 4.68 20.49 54.87
CA TYR A 4 4.28 19.36 54.03
C TYR A 4 5.19 19.35 52.80
N LEU A 5 5.94 18.28 52.64
CA LEU A 5 6.77 18.00 51.46
C LEU A 5 5.96 17.08 50.53
N PRO A 6 5.58 17.50 49.31
CA PRO A 6 4.89 16.60 48.40
C PRO A 6 5.91 15.67 47.72
N LEU A 7 5.73 14.37 47.91
CA LEU A 7 6.48 13.31 47.25
C LEU A 7 5.97 13.19 45.80
N LEU A 8 6.70 13.73 44.82
CA LEU A 8 6.43 13.51 43.40
C LEU A 8 7.01 12.16 42.97
N THR A 9 6.17 11.13 42.88
CA THR A 9 6.47 9.88 42.19
C THR A 9 6.35 10.08 40.68
N THR A 10 7.48 10.15 39.99
CA THR A 10 7.56 10.12 38.52
C THR A 10 7.38 8.68 38.03
N LEU A 11 6.21 8.35 37.46
CA LEU A 11 6.04 7.13 36.68
C LEU A 11 6.82 7.27 35.36
N LEU A 12 7.97 6.61 35.27
CA LEU A 12 8.65 6.36 33.99
C LEU A 12 7.88 5.25 33.27
N LEU A 13 7.00 5.60 32.34
CA LEU A 13 6.45 4.64 31.38
C LEU A 13 7.60 4.18 30.47
N THR A 14 8.18 3.03 30.77
CA THR A 14 9.02 2.29 29.82
C THR A 14 8.11 1.74 28.72
N GLY A 15 7.90 2.55 27.68
CA GLY A 15 7.25 2.11 26.47
C GLY A 15 8.13 1.09 25.76
N CYS A 16 7.90 -0.20 25.99
CA CYS A 16 8.41 -1.27 25.13
C CYS A 16 7.74 -1.13 23.76
N GLY A 17 8.32 -0.31 22.89
CA GLY A 17 7.88 -0.18 21.50
C GLY A 17 8.19 -1.48 20.77
N ASN A 18 7.17 -2.30 20.51
CA ASN A 18 7.33 -3.37 19.53
C ASN A 18 7.78 -2.74 18.20
N PRO A 19 8.77 -3.33 17.50
CA PRO A 19 9.18 -2.81 16.21
C PRO A 19 7.97 -2.77 15.28
N THR A 20 7.80 -1.66 14.56
CA THR A 20 6.72 -1.53 13.58
C THR A 20 6.85 -2.64 12.54
N PRO A 21 5.74 -3.21 12.03
CA PRO A 21 5.79 -4.32 11.06
C PRO A 21 6.58 -4.03 9.78
N LEU A 22 6.85 -2.75 9.50
CA LEU A 22 7.56 -2.24 8.34
C LEU A 22 9.01 -1.81 8.66
N ALA A 23 9.48 -1.98 9.90
CA ALA A 23 10.83 -1.59 10.31
C ALA A 23 11.92 -2.46 9.65
N GLN A 24 11.60 -3.72 9.39
CA GLN A 24 12.46 -4.67 8.71
C GLN A 24 11.64 -5.43 7.68
N LEU A 25 12.20 -5.62 6.50
CA LEU A 25 11.59 -6.33 5.39
C LEU A 25 12.53 -7.48 4.98
N PRO A 26 12.62 -8.56 5.77
CA PRO A 26 13.36 -9.74 5.36
C PRO A 26 12.65 -10.43 4.21
N ASP A 27 13.41 -10.90 3.22
CA ASP A 27 12.85 -11.62 2.07
C ASP A 27 12.01 -12.83 2.49
N GLY A 28 10.94 -13.09 1.74
CA GLY A 28 10.01 -14.20 1.98
C GLY A 28 8.55 -13.75 2.06
N LYS A 29 7.70 -14.54 2.72
CA LYS A 29 6.27 -14.21 2.82
C LYS A 29 6.04 -13.06 3.79
N CYS A 30 5.14 -12.14 3.44
CA CYS A 30 4.66 -11.13 4.37
C CYS A 30 4.05 -11.79 5.61
N SER A 31 4.38 -11.27 6.80
CA SER A 31 3.67 -11.58 8.04
C SER A 31 2.22 -11.07 7.97
N GLN A 32 1.35 -11.57 8.85
CA GLN A 32 -0.06 -11.17 8.87
C GLN A 32 -0.26 -9.65 9.05
N SER A 33 0.56 -9.02 9.90
CA SER A 33 0.48 -7.57 10.12
C SER A 33 0.93 -6.77 8.89
N GLN A 34 1.98 -7.22 8.20
CA GLN A 34 2.43 -6.62 6.93
C GLN A 34 1.35 -6.77 5.85
N GLN A 35 0.73 -7.95 5.74
CA GLN A 35 -0.37 -8.17 4.79
C GLN A 35 -1.53 -7.21 5.03
N LEU A 36 -1.95 -6.99 6.28
CA LEU A 36 -3.04 -6.06 6.58
C LEU A 36 -2.69 -4.62 6.19
N LEU A 37 -1.47 -4.16 6.49
CA LEU A 37 -1.02 -2.82 6.12
C LEU A 37 -0.95 -2.63 4.60
N VAL A 38 -0.42 -3.62 3.89
CA VAL A 38 -0.34 -3.58 2.42
C VAL A 38 -1.72 -3.58 1.78
N LYS A 39 -2.63 -4.42 2.29
CA LYS A 39 -4.02 -4.48 1.83
C LYS A 39 -4.74 -3.15 2.01
N ASP A 40 -4.69 -2.59 3.22
CA ASP A 40 -5.29 -1.29 3.53
C ASP A 40 -4.75 -0.18 2.63
N HIS A 41 -3.44 -0.16 2.41
CA HIS A 41 -2.78 0.86 1.59
C HIS A 41 -3.14 0.76 0.10
N ILE A 42 -3.13 -0.44 -0.48
CA ILE A 42 -3.51 -0.66 -1.88
C ILE A 42 -5.01 -0.40 -2.07
N SER A 43 -5.85 -0.89 -1.15
CA SER A 43 -7.29 -0.62 -1.15
C SER A 43 -7.57 0.88 -1.17
N GLY A 44 -6.96 1.63 -0.26
CA GLY A 44 -7.14 3.08 -0.20
C GLY A 44 -6.75 3.80 -1.50
N GLN A 45 -5.72 3.31 -2.20
CA GLN A 45 -5.35 3.83 -3.52
C GLN A 45 -6.36 3.47 -4.60
N ILE A 46 -6.74 2.20 -4.72
CA ILE A 46 -7.69 1.73 -5.75
C ILE A 46 -9.05 2.41 -5.56
N ASP A 47 -9.56 2.48 -4.33
CA ASP A 47 -10.83 3.12 -4.02
C ASP A 47 -10.79 4.62 -4.38
N ALA A 48 -9.69 5.31 -4.05
CA ALA A 48 -9.53 6.71 -4.44
C ALA A 48 -9.41 6.90 -5.97
N ILE A 49 -8.86 5.92 -6.70
CA ILE A 49 -8.84 5.92 -8.18
C ILE A 49 -10.25 5.72 -8.75
N ALA A 50 -11.00 4.76 -8.20
CA ALA A 50 -12.38 4.48 -8.61
C ALA A 50 -13.31 5.70 -8.38
N ASP A 51 -13.10 6.41 -7.27
CA ASP A 51 -13.77 7.68 -6.96
C ASP A 51 -13.24 8.87 -7.80
N GLN A 52 -12.21 8.64 -8.62
CA GLN A 52 -11.47 9.68 -9.37
C GLN A 52 -10.95 10.81 -8.46
N ASN A 53 -10.71 10.52 -7.18
CA ASN A 53 -10.09 11.40 -6.22
C ASN A 53 -8.56 11.34 -6.37
N TRP A 54 -8.07 11.93 -7.46
CA TRP A 54 -6.68 11.85 -7.88
C TRP A 54 -5.70 12.34 -6.82
N GLN A 55 -6.06 13.41 -6.11
CA GLN A 55 -5.23 13.97 -5.05
C GLN A 55 -5.02 12.95 -3.93
N LYS A 56 -6.10 12.27 -3.50
CA LYS A 56 -6.05 11.22 -2.47
C LYS A 56 -5.33 9.96 -2.99
N ALA A 57 -5.65 9.50 -4.20
CA ALA A 57 -4.99 8.34 -4.80
C ALA A 57 -3.46 8.51 -4.88
N TYR A 58 -3.03 9.72 -5.24
CA TYR A 58 -1.62 10.08 -5.34
C TYR A 58 -0.91 10.10 -3.97
N THR A 59 -1.61 10.34 -2.85
CA THR A 59 -0.98 10.28 -1.52
C THR A 59 -0.51 8.88 -1.13
N PHE A 60 -1.06 7.83 -1.75
CA PHE A 60 -0.63 6.45 -1.54
C PHE A 60 0.63 6.07 -2.36
N ALA A 61 1.03 6.90 -3.33
CA ALA A 61 2.30 6.70 -4.03
C ALA A 61 3.48 7.01 -3.11
N ALA A 62 4.60 6.31 -3.30
CA ALA A 62 5.84 6.57 -2.58
C ALA A 62 6.36 7.99 -2.82
N LYS A 63 7.13 8.55 -1.88
CA LYS A 63 7.69 9.90 -2.03
C LYS A 63 8.66 9.96 -3.20
N SER A 64 9.51 8.95 -3.33
CA SER A 64 10.40 8.78 -4.49
C SER A 64 9.64 8.77 -5.83
N PHE A 65 8.45 8.17 -5.87
CA PHE A 65 7.57 8.21 -7.06
C PHE A 65 7.02 9.62 -7.28
N GLN A 66 6.53 10.28 -6.23
CA GLN A 66 5.94 11.62 -6.30
C GLN A 66 6.96 12.69 -6.74
N GLU A 67 8.25 12.47 -6.50
CA GLU A 67 9.34 13.36 -6.92
C GLU A 67 9.59 13.31 -8.43
N VAL A 68 9.28 12.19 -9.10
CA VAL A 68 9.60 11.97 -10.52
C VAL A 68 8.36 11.93 -11.42
N VAL A 69 7.18 11.60 -10.88
CA VAL A 69 5.90 11.58 -11.60
C VAL A 69 4.97 12.59 -10.95
N SER A 70 4.64 13.67 -11.65
CA SER A 70 3.66 14.65 -11.16
C SER A 70 2.27 14.05 -11.00
N LEU A 71 1.42 14.70 -10.18
CA LEU A 71 0.01 14.34 -10.05
C LEU A 71 -0.71 14.29 -11.41
N GLU A 72 -0.50 15.30 -12.26
CA GLU A 72 -1.09 15.33 -13.61
C GLU A 72 -0.67 14.11 -14.44
N ARG A 73 0.62 13.76 -14.41
CA ARG A 73 1.13 12.59 -15.13
C ARG A 73 0.58 11.29 -14.56
N PHE A 74 0.47 11.18 -13.23
CA PHE A 74 -0.16 10.04 -12.55
C PHE A 74 -1.62 9.87 -12.99
N THR A 75 -2.42 10.93 -12.95
CA THR A 75 -3.82 10.94 -13.40
C THR A 75 -3.93 10.52 -14.85
N ARG A 76 -3.07 11.06 -15.73
CA ARG A 76 -3.06 10.73 -17.15
C ARG A 76 -2.74 9.27 -17.41
N ILE A 77 -1.67 8.74 -16.79
CA ILE A 77 -1.28 7.33 -16.95
C ILE A 77 -2.44 6.41 -16.53
N ILE A 78 -3.08 6.68 -15.40
CA ILE A 78 -4.19 5.84 -14.94
C ILE A 78 -5.39 5.94 -15.88
N SER A 79 -5.75 7.15 -16.28
CA SER A 79 -6.90 7.39 -17.17
C SER A 79 -6.71 6.87 -18.59
N GLU A 80 -5.46 6.70 -19.05
CA GLU A 80 -5.16 6.19 -20.40
C GLU A 80 -4.85 4.69 -20.41
N GLN A 81 -4.14 4.18 -19.40
CA GLN A 81 -3.54 2.85 -19.43
C GLN A 81 -4.11 1.89 -18.40
N TYR A 82 -4.71 2.41 -17.32
CA TYR A 82 -5.23 1.61 -16.21
C TYR A 82 -6.70 1.95 -15.94
N VAL A 83 -7.48 2.20 -16.99
CA VAL A 83 -8.92 2.49 -16.90
C VAL A 83 -9.67 1.40 -16.11
N LEU A 84 -9.19 0.16 -16.16
CA LEU A 84 -9.71 -0.96 -15.36
C LEU A 84 -9.77 -0.65 -13.86
N LEU A 85 -8.83 0.13 -13.31
CA LEU A 85 -8.83 0.51 -11.89
C LEU A 85 -9.94 1.51 -11.57
N ILE A 86 -10.36 2.30 -12.56
CA ILE A 86 -11.46 3.27 -12.42
C ILE A 86 -12.81 2.53 -12.46
N THR A 87 -12.96 1.57 -13.36
CA THR A 87 -14.23 0.89 -13.65
C THR A 87 -14.41 -0.46 -12.96
N ASN A 88 -13.48 -0.84 -12.08
CA ASN A 88 -13.45 -2.14 -11.40
C ASN A 88 -14.76 -2.45 -10.65
N LYS A 89 -15.08 -3.74 -10.53
CA LYS A 89 -16.21 -4.27 -9.76
C LYS A 89 -15.80 -4.81 -8.39
N GLY A 90 -14.57 -4.53 -7.98
CA GLY A 90 -13.92 -5.09 -6.81
C GLY A 90 -12.54 -5.64 -7.15
N TYR A 91 -11.86 -6.12 -6.12
CA TYR A 91 -10.54 -6.71 -6.25
C TYR A 91 -10.30 -7.70 -5.11
N THR A 92 -9.43 -8.68 -5.34
CA THR A 92 -9.01 -9.67 -4.35
C THR A 92 -7.49 -9.65 -4.22
N PHE A 93 -7.01 -10.03 -3.03
CA PHE A 93 -5.59 -10.07 -2.73
C PHE A 93 -5.07 -11.50 -2.76
N ASP A 94 -4.06 -11.73 -3.58
CA ASP A 94 -3.35 -13.01 -3.72
C ASP A 94 -2.13 -13.04 -2.78
N SER A 95 -0.95 -13.41 -3.29
CA SER A 95 0.28 -13.49 -2.49
C SER A 95 0.85 -12.12 -2.13
N CYS A 96 1.41 -12.05 -0.92
CA CYS A 96 2.22 -10.95 -0.43
C CYS A 96 3.59 -11.49 -0.06
N GLU A 97 4.60 -10.96 -0.71
CA GLU A 97 5.99 -11.35 -0.53
C GLU A 97 6.85 -10.12 -0.30
N ILE A 98 8.02 -10.34 0.27
CA ILE A 98 9.08 -9.36 0.43
C ILE A 98 10.21 -9.82 -0.47
N GLU A 99 10.63 -8.94 -1.38
CA GLU A 99 11.71 -9.17 -2.33
C GLU A 99 12.58 -7.92 -2.41
N ASN A 100 13.87 -8.06 -2.10
CA ASN A 100 14.84 -6.95 -2.19
C ASN A 100 14.36 -5.72 -1.41
N GLU A 101 13.98 -5.95 -0.14
CA GLU A 101 13.49 -4.92 0.79
C GLU A 101 12.22 -4.18 0.32
N ARG A 102 11.44 -4.77 -0.60
CA ARG A 102 10.16 -4.23 -1.06
C ARG A 102 9.04 -5.22 -0.81
N LEU A 103 7.87 -4.70 -0.52
CA LEU A 103 6.64 -5.48 -0.45
C LEU A 103 6.10 -5.65 -1.87
N VAL A 104 5.81 -6.89 -2.24
CA VAL A 104 5.28 -7.29 -3.55
C VAL A 104 3.93 -7.95 -3.30
N GLN A 105 2.85 -7.27 -3.71
CA GLN A 105 1.49 -7.77 -3.57
C GLN A 105 0.90 -8.07 -4.94
N LYS A 106 0.47 -9.31 -5.12
CA LYS A 106 -0.33 -9.71 -6.29
C LYS A 106 -1.80 -9.54 -5.97
N ILE A 107 -2.56 -8.97 -6.89
CA ILE A 107 -4.02 -8.81 -6.78
C ILE A 107 -4.69 -9.25 -8.07
N THR A 108 -5.98 -9.56 -7.96
CA THR A 108 -6.86 -9.72 -9.11
C THR A 108 -7.91 -8.61 -9.07
N VAL A 109 -7.98 -7.79 -10.11
CA VAL A 109 -8.99 -6.74 -10.26
C VAL A 109 -10.13 -7.30 -11.10
N ILE A 110 -11.35 -7.22 -10.56
CA ILE A 110 -12.54 -7.78 -11.19
C ILE A 110 -13.08 -6.78 -12.21
N GLY A 111 -13.03 -7.14 -13.48
CA GLY A 111 -13.54 -6.32 -14.57
C GLY A 111 -15.01 -6.58 -14.87
N ALA A 112 -15.52 -5.92 -15.91
CA ALA A 112 -16.88 -6.17 -16.39
C ALA A 112 -16.98 -7.45 -17.24
N ASN A 113 -15.91 -7.76 -17.98
CA ASN A 113 -15.83 -8.92 -18.88
C ASN A 113 -14.77 -9.91 -18.40
N ASP A 114 -13.58 -9.41 -18.08
CA ASP A 114 -12.43 -10.22 -17.70
C ASP A 114 -11.82 -9.74 -16.38
N ASP A 115 -11.16 -10.65 -15.68
CA ASP A 115 -10.38 -10.34 -14.49
C ASP A 115 -8.91 -10.10 -14.87
N PHE A 116 -8.30 -9.11 -14.24
CA PHE A 116 -6.94 -8.64 -14.54
C PHE A 116 -6.02 -8.89 -13.35
N ARG A 117 -4.92 -9.61 -13.58
CA ARG A 117 -3.90 -9.80 -12.54
C ARG A 117 -2.95 -8.64 -12.53
N MET A 118 -2.70 -8.08 -11.36
CA MET A 118 -1.75 -6.98 -11.17
C MET A 118 -0.74 -7.30 -10.08
N THR A 119 0.47 -6.79 -10.24
CA THR A 119 1.51 -6.81 -9.21
C THR A 119 1.84 -5.39 -8.78
N TYR A 120 1.65 -5.13 -7.48
CA TYR A 120 2.02 -3.90 -6.80
C TYR A 120 3.36 -4.07 -6.10
N ARG A 121 4.24 -3.09 -6.24
CA ARG A 121 5.49 -2.98 -5.48
C ARG A 121 5.44 -1.75 -4.59
N LEU A 122 5.76 -1.93 -3.32
CA LEU A 122 5.72 -0.88 -2.30
C LEU A 122 7.07 -0.77 -1.61
N SER A 123 7.46 0.47 -1.33
CA SER A 123 8.61 0.82 -0.50
C SER A 123 8.15 1.43 0.81
N VAL A 124 9.01 1.37 1.83
CA VAL A 124 8.82 2.09 3.09
C VAL A 124 9.79 3.26 3.09
N GLU A 125 9.27 4.47 3.01
CA GLU A 125 10.06 5.71 2.93
C GLU A 125 9.63 6.63 4.06
N ASN A 126 10.59 7.11 4.86
CA ASN A 126 10.29 7.94 6.04
C ASN A 126 9.25 7.31 6.98
N LYS A 127 9.31 5.98 7.15
CA LYS A 127 8.37 5.17 7.96
C LYS A 127 6.93 5.13 7.40
N GLN A 128 6.72 5.54 6.15
CA GLN A 128 5.44 5.46 5.46
C GLN A 128 5.51 4.47 4.30
N LEU A 129 4.49 3.65 4.17
CA LEU A 129 4.34 2.75 3.03
C LEU A 129 3.92 3.56 1.80
N GLY A 130 4.46 3.23 0.63
CA GLY A 130 4.11 3.90 -0.62
C GLY A 130 4.25 2.99 -1.83
N VAL A 131 3.31 3.10 -2.77
CA VAL A 131 3.36 2.37 -4.04
C VAL A 131 4.41 3.01 -4.93
N VAL A 132 5.40 2.23 -5.36
CA VAL A 132 6.46 2.66 -6.30
C VAL A 132 6.19 2.18 -7.72
N ALA A 133 5.44 1.09 -7.88
CA ALA A 133 5.06 0.56 -9.18
C ALA A 133 3.80 -0.32 -9.07
N ALA A 134 3.01 -0.32 -10.13
CA ALA A 134 1.94 -1.29 -10.36
C ALA A 134 1.96 -1.65 -11.85
N ALA A 135 1.73 -2.93 -12.16
CA ALA A 135 1.69 -3.41 -13.54
C ALA A 135 0.71 -4.57 -13.67
N VAL A 136 0.03 -4.67 -14.82
CA VAL A 136 -0.71 -5.88 -15.21
C VAL A 136 0.30 -6.98 -15.49
N THR A 137 0.11 -8.15 -14.88
CA THR A 137 1.05 -9.28 -15.01
C THR A 137 0.50 -10.43 -15.83
N ASP A 138 -0.82 -10.61 -15.87
CA ASP A 138 -1.50 -11.53 -16.79
C ASP A 138 -2.89 -10.98 -17.10
N LEU A 139 -3.31 -11.10 -18.36
CA LEU A 139 -4.72 -11.15 -18.71
C LEU A 139 -5.16 -12.59 -18.47
N SER A 140 -6.33 -12.82 -17.88
CA SER A 140 -6.90 -14.15 -17.92
C SER A 140 -7.10 -14.51 -19.41
N GLU A 141 -6.20 -15.33 -19.95
CA GLU A 141 -6.40 -15.95 -21.25
C GLU A 141 -7.54 -16.95 -21.09
N ASP A 142 -8.77 -16.54 -21.42
CA ASP A 142 -9.73 -17.46 -22.02
C ASP A 142 -9.23 -17.82 -23.43
N VAL A 143 -8.13 -18.58 -23.50
CA VAL A 143 -7.70 -19.29 -24.70
C VAL A 143 -7.27 -20.70 -24.31
N ALA A 144 -8.25 -21.53 -23.99
CA ALA A 144 -8.26 -22.96 -24.34
C ALA A 144 -9.63 -23.57 -24.02
N THR A 145 -10.52 -23.68 -25.01
CA THR A 145 -10.93 -24.96 -25.63
C THR A 145 -11.75 -24.67 -26.89
#